data_AF-A0A7D3W0W0-F1
#
_entry.id   AF-A0A7D3W0W0-F1
#
_cell.length_a   1.000
_cell.length_b   1.000
_cell.length_c   1.000
_cell.angle_alpha   90.00
_cell.angle_beta   90.00
_cell.angle_gamma   90.00
#
_symmetry.space_group_name_H-M   'P 1'
#
loop_
_entity.id
_entity.type
_entity.pdbx_description
1 polymer ?
#
loop_
_entity_poly.entity_id
_entity_poly.type
_entity_poly.pdbx_seq_one_letter_code
_entity_poly.pdbx_strand_id
1 'polypeptide(L)'
;MSAVNAVPAARPDEARRHFAARLAFETDTSDVAADLAAGTPGVIVVDTRSAESWAQGHVDGAVHLPTAEISARAGALVPEGTTVVVYCWGPGCNGAQKAALEFAKLGRPVKEMIGGFEYWAREGYPVETGAGTVTRRSPDALTAPVTGISCAC
;
A
#
# COMPACT_ATOMS: atom_id res chain seq x y z
N MET A 1 -31.06 -18.54 -11.76
CA MET A 1 -31.06 -17.17 -11.20
C MET A 1 -29.60 -16.73 -11.05
N SER A 2 -29.26 -15.48 -11.39
CA SER A 2 -27.89 -14.97 -11.24
C SER A 2 -27.60 -14.72 -9.75
N ALA A 3 -26.56 -15.37 -9.21
CA ALA A 3 -26.09 -15.11 -7.84
C ALA A 3 -25.60 -13.65 -7.69
N VAL A 4 -25.03 -13.09 -8.77
CA VAL A 4 -24.57 -11.69 -8.82
C VAL A 4 -25.74 -10.72 -8.65
N ASN A 5 -26.90 -11.04 -9.23
CA ASN A 5 -28.09 -10.19 -9.18
C ASN A 5 -29.08 -10.63 -8.08
N ALA A 6 -28.68 -11.51 -7.16
CA ALA A 6 -29.49 -11.85 -5.99
C ALA A 6 -29.70 -10.62 -5.08
N VAL A 7 -28.71 -9.72 -5.08
CA VAL A 7 -28.83 -8.36 -4.57
C VAL A 7 -28.64 -7.42 -5.76
N PRO A 8 -29.60 -6.54 -6.10
CA PRO A 8 -29.43 -5.58 -7.18
C PRO A 8 -28.24 -4.65 -6.95
N ALA A 9 -27.56 -4.26 -8.02
CA ALA A 9 -26.54 -3.23 -7.95
C ALA A 9 -27.14 -1.91 -7.42
N ALA A 10 -26.33 -1.15 -6.69
CA ALA A 10 -26.71 0.18 -6.22
C ALA A 10 -26.97 1.12 -7.41
N ARG A 11 -27.75 2.19 -7.17
CA ARG A 11 -27.97 3.23 -8.18
C ARG A 11 -26.65 3.92 -8.52
N PRO A 12 -26.42 4.39 -9.76
CA PRO A 12 -25.13 4.97 -10.16
C PRO A 12 -24.62 6.13 -9.29
N ASP A 13 -25.52 6.97 -8.75
CA ASP A 13 -25.16 8.06 -7.84
C ASP A 13 -24.67 7.58 -6.46
N GLU A 14 -25.18 6.45 -6.00
CA GLU A 14 -24.76 5.82 -4.75
C GLU A 14 -23.43 5.10 -4.94
N ALA A 15 -23.29 4.35 -6.04
CA ALA A 15 -22.03 3.71 -6.41
C ALA A 15 -20.88 4.72 -6.53
N ARG A 16 -21.13 5.86 -7.21
CA ARG A 16 -20.13 6.94 -7.33
C ARG A 16 -19.66 7.45 -5.96
N ARG A 17 -20.60 7.74 -5.04
CA ARG A 17 -20.25 8.23 -3.69
C ARG A 17 -19.45 7.20 -2.91
N HIS A 18 -19.86 5.93 -2.99
CA HIS A 18 -19.17 4.84 -2.30
C HIS A 18 -17.73 4.67 -2.80
N PHE A 19 -17.53 4.50 -4.10
CA PHE A 19 -16.20 4.24 -4.65
C PHE A 19 -15.27 5.46 -4.54
N ALA A 20 -15.79 6.69 -4.70
CA ALA A 20 -15.00 7.90 -4.50
C ALA A 20 -14.53 8.03 -3.03
N ALA A 21 -15.41 7.72 -2.06
CA ALA A 21 -15.01 7.69 -0.66
C ALA A 21 -13.95 6.61 -0.40
N ARG A 22 -14.12 5.41 -0.97
CA ARG A 22 -13.18 4.30 -0.80
C ARG A 22 -11.78 4.66 -1.29
N LEU A 23 -11.67 5.20 -2.52
CA LEU A 23 -10.41 5.63 -3.14
C LEU A 23 -9.71 6.78 -2.39
N ALA A 24 -10.41 7.49 -1.50
CA ALA A 24 -9.79 8.49 -0.63
C ALA A 24 -9.00 7.85 0.53
N PHE A 25 -9.30 6.61 0.90
CA PHE A 25 -8.67 5.89 2.02
C PHE A 25 -7.65 4.84 1.59
N GLU A 26 -7.60 4.49 0.31
CA GLU A 26 -6.74 3.44 -0.22
C GLU A 26 -5.97 3.86 -1.47
N THR A 27 -4.94 3.09 -1.79
CA THR A 27 -4.15 3.13 -3.02
C THR A 27 -3.71 1.70 -3.32
N ASP A 28 -3.57 1.33 -4.59
CA ASP A 28 -3.02 0.02 -4.94
C ASP A 28 -1.48 0.04 -5.04
N THR A 29 -0.90 -1.13 -5.28
CA THR A 29 0.54 -1.34 -5.46
C THR A 29 1.08 -0.70 -6.73
N SER A 30 0.26 -0.59 -7.78
CA SER A 30 0.64 0.00 -9.08
C SER A 30 0.83 1.50 -8.96
N ASP A 31 -0.13 2.21 -8.35
CA ASP A 31 -0.04 3.65 -8.07
C ASP A 31 1.22 3.98 -7.26
N VAL A 32 1.47 3.22 -6.20
CA VAL A 32 2.65 3.41 -5.34
C VAL A 32 3.94 3.14 -6.11
N ALA A 33 3.99 2.08 -6.92
CA ALA A 33 5.16 1.77 -7.72
C ALA A 33 5.45 2.86 -8.77
N ALA A 34 4.40 3.40 -9.41
CA ALA A 34 4.52 4.48 -10.37
C ALA A 34 5.06 5.76 -9.72
N ASP A 35 4.53 6.15 -8.56
CA ASP A 35 4.98 7.33 -7.83
C ASP A 35 6.42 7.21 -7.33
N LEU A 36 6.80 6.05 -6.79
CA LEU A 36 8.17 5.79 -6.36
C LEU A 36 9.14 5.81 -7.56
N ALA A 37 8.76 5.21 -8.69
CA ALA A 37 9.59 5.21 -9.90
C ALA A 37 9.75 6.60 -10.52
N ALA A 38 8.71 7.44 -10.45
CA ALA A 38 8.73 8.82 -10.91
C ALA A 38 9.44 9.78 -9.93
N GLY A 39 9.66 9.35 -8.69
CA GLY A 39 10.15 10.22 -7.62
C GLY A 39 9.13 11.31 -7.27
N THR A 40 7.83 11.01 -7.37
CA THR A 40 6.75 11.96 -7.07
C THR A 40 6.90 12.47 -5.64
N PRO A 41 7.07 13.79 -5.44
CA PRO A 41 7.21 14.34 -4.10
C PRO A 41 5.88 14.30 -3.34
N GLY A 42 5.94 14.24 -2.01
CA GLY A 42 4.76 14.38 -1.16
C GLY A 42 4.10 13.07 -0.74
N VAL A 43 4.65 11.91 -1.12
CA VAL A 43 4.23 10.58 -0.66
C VAL A 43 5.36 9.94 0.15
N ILE A 44 5.03 9.33 1.30
CA ILE A 44 5.93 8.46 2.05
C ILE A 44 5.27 7.10 2.24
N VAL A 45 5.97 6.05 1.84
CA VAL A 45 5.56 4.66 2.06
C VAL A 45 6.13 4.16 3.39
N VAL A 46 5.28 3.55 4.22
CA VAL A 46 5.62 3.09 5.56
C VAL A 46 5.35 1.61 5.70
N ASP A 47 6.39 0.86 6.04
CA ASP A 47 6.29 -0.55 6.44
C ASP A 47 5.97 -0.64 7.92
N THR A 48 4.79 -1.19 8.23
CA THR A 48 4.29 -1.26 9.60
C THR A 48 4.54 -2.62 10.25
N ARG A 49 5.25 -3.52 9.56
CA ARG A 49 5.53 -4.88 10.02
C ARG A 49 6.71 -4.91 11.00
N SER A 50 7.01 -6.09 11.54
CA SER A 50 8.10 -6.27 12.49
C SER A 50 9.48 -6.03 11.86
N ALA A 51 10.50 -5.85 12.71
CA ALA A 51 11.89 -5.68 12.24
C ALA A 51 12.40 -6.90 11.46
N GLU A 52 11.99 -8.11 11.84
CA GLU A 52 12.33 -9.34 11.12
C GLU A 52 11.70 -9.34 9.72
N SER A 53 10.44 -8.90 9.61
CA SER A 53 9.74 -8.80 8.32
C SER A 53 10.39 -7.76 7.42
N TRP A 54 10.75 -6.60 7.99
CA TRP A 54 11.50 -5.55 7.30
C TRP A 54 12.85 -6.07 6.77
N ALA A 55 13.63 -6.72 7.63
CA ALA A 55 14.94 -7.26 7.27
C ALA A 55 14.84 -8.36 6.19
N GLN A 56 13.78 -9.16 6.22
CA GLN A 56 13.51 -10.17 5.20
C GLN A 56 13.26 -9.55 3.82
N GLY A 57 12.53 -8.44 3.77
CA GLY A 57 12.31 -7.67 2.56
C GLY A 57 11.16 -6.68 2.68
N HIS A 58 11.31 -5.51 2.09
CA HIS A 58 10.38 -4.39 2.16
C HIS A 58 10.32 -3.65 0.82
N VAL A 59 9.32 -2.76 0.67
CA VAL A 59 9.21 -1.86 -0.48
C VAL A 59 10.46 -0.97 -0.53
N ASP A 60 11.15 -0.95 -1.66
CA ASP A 60 12.32 -0.07 -1.88
C ASP A 60 11.95 1.40 -1.64
N GLY A 61 12.77 2.09 -0.83
CA GLY A 61 12.51 3.48 -0.43
C GLY A 61 11.44 3.69 0.64
N ALA A 62 10.87 2.62 1.22
CA ALA A 62 9.95 2.75 2.34
C ALA A 62 10.67 3.17 3.65
N VAL A 63 9.89 3.62 4.63
CA VAL A 63 10.35 3.87 6.00
C VAL A 63 9.83 2.77 6.91
N HIS A 64 10.71 2.17 7.74
CA HIS A 64 10.29 1.20 8.74
C HIS A 64 9.72 1.88 9.98
N LEU A 65 8.44 1.66 10.24
CA LEU A 65 7.77 2.16 11.43
C LEU A 65 6.66 1.20 11.88
N PRO A 66 6.98 0.21 12.74
CA PRO A 66 6.02 -0.72 13.30
C PRO A 66 4.81 0.00 13.92
N THR A 67 3.61 -0.57 13.78
CA THR A 67 2.36 0.09 14.21
C THR A 67 2.40 0.60 15.65
N ALA A 68 2.99 -0.17 16.57
CA ALA A 68 3.06 0.18 18.00
C ALA A 68 3.94 1.40 18.28
N GLU A 69 4.80 1.78 17.34
CA GLU A 69 5.79 2.86 17.51
C GLU A 69 5.38 4.15 16.79
N ILE A 70 4.30 4.13 16.01
CA ILE A 70 3.83 5.28 15.22
C ILE A 70 3.62 6.51 16.10
N SER A 71 2.91 6.35 17.22
CA SER A 71 2.60 7.47 18.13
C SER A 71 3.86 8.14 18.69
N ALA A 72 4.95 7.41 18.85
CA ALA A 72 6.19 7.91 19.43
C ALA A 72 7.20 8.42 18.39
N ARG A 73 7.25 7.81 17.20
CA ARG A 73 8.34 8.04 16.22
C ARG A 73 7.89 8.74 14.94
N ALA A 74 6.59 8.78 14.62
CA ALA A 74 6.11 9.33 13.35
C ALA A 74 6.54 10.78 13.14
N GLY A 75 6.49 11.63 14.17
CA GLY A 75 6.87 13.04 14.07
C GLY A 75 8.34 13.29 13.70
N ALA A 76 9.23 12.31 13.94
CA ALA A 76 10.64 12.40 13.58
C ALA A 76 10.95 11.80 12.20
N LEU A 77 10.16 10.81 11.77
CA LEU A 77 10.45 10.00 10.58
C LEU A 77 9.63 10.40 9.36
N VAL A 78 8.45 11.00 9.58
CA VAL A 78 7.53 11.37 8.50
C VAL A 78 7.43 12.89 8.46
N PRO A 79 7.88 13.55 7.38
CA PRO A 79 7.76 15.01 7.24
C PRO A 79 6.31 15.49 7.21
N GLU A 80 6.02 16.61 7.88
CA GLU A 80 4.70 17.24 7.80
C GLU A 80 4.30 17.56 6.36
N GLY A 81 3.00 17.51 6.06
CA GLY A 81 2.47 17.82 4.72
C GLY A 81 2.60 16.70 3.68
N THR A 82 3.21 15.55 4.01
CA THR A 82 3.22 14.38 3.12
C THR A 82 1.99 13.49 3.34
N THR A 83 1.51 12.87 2.26
CA THR A 83 0.56 11.75 2.36
C THR A 83 1.29 10.47 2.71
N VAL A 84 0.85 9.83 3.79
CA VAL A 84 1.39 8.55 4.25
C VAL A 84 0.69 7.40 3.55
N VAL A 85 1.45 6.44 3.05
CA VAL A 85 0.92 5.18 2.52
C VAL A 85 1.44 4.05 3.41
N VAL A 86 0.54 3.41 4.16
CA VAL A 86 0.91 2.31 5.05
C VAL A 86 0.64 0.95 4.42
N TYR A 87 1.49 -0.04 4.69
CA TYR A 87 1.24 -1.41 4.29
C TYR A 87 1.59 -2.44 5.38
N CYS A 88 0.93 -3.59 5.28
CA CYS A 88 1.25 -4.81 6.03
C CYS A 88 1.54 -5.95 5.03
N TRP A 89 1.51 -7.20 5.48
CA TRP A 89 1.76 -8.38 4.67
C TRP A 89 0.87 -8.50 3.44
N GLY A 90 -0.43 -8.32 3.57
CA GLY A 90 -1.36 -8.49 2.45
C GLY A 90 -2.82 -8.45 2.88
N PRO A 91 -3.76 -8.91 2.04
CA PRO A 91 -5.20 -8.81 2.29
C PRO A 91 -5.68 -9.47 3.58
N GLY A 92 -4.94 -10.48 4.08
CA GLY A 92 -5.24 -11.14 5.36
C GLY A 92 -4.74 -10.40 6.61
N CYS A 93 -4.14 -9.21 6.48
CA CYS A 93 -3.57 -8.46 7.59
C CYS A 93 -4.32 -7.15 7.86
N ASN A 94 -4.82 -6.96 9.09
CA ASN A 94 -5.41 -5.70 9.56
C ASN A 94 -4.37 -4.66 10.04
N GLY A 95 -3.08 -4.90 9.83
CA GLY A 95 -1.98 -4.07 10.34
C GLY A 95 -1.94 -2.69 9.67
N ALA A 96 -2.21 -2.65 8.36
CA ALA A 96 -2.25 -1.40 7.60
C ALA A 96 -3.39 -0.49 8.10
N GLN A 97 -4.60 -1.03 8.27
CA GLN A 97 -5.74 -0.27 8.82
C GLN A 97 -5.45 0.28 10.23
N LYS A 98 -4.85 -0.54 11.09
CA LYS A 98 -4.48 -0.11 12.46
C LYS A 98 -3.44 1.02 12.42
N ALA A 99 -2.43 0.91 11.55
CA ALA A 99 -1.44 1.95 11.36
C ALA A 99 -2.04 3.23 10.79
N ALA A 100 -2.92 3.11 9.78
CA ALA A 100 -3.64 4.25 9.22
C ALA A 100 -4.44 4.97 10.30
N LEU A 101 -5.10 4.24 11.20
CA LEU A 101 -5.80 4.84 12.33
C LEU A 101 -4.84 5.62 13.26
N GLU A 102 -3.66 5.09 13.57
CA GLU A 102 -2.67 5.80 14.40
C GLU A 102 -2.16 7.08 13.71
N PHE A 103 -1.88 7.05 12.41
CA PHE A 103 -1.53 8.27 11.66
C PHE A 103 -2.68 9.28 11.61
N ALA A 104 -3.92 8.83 11.43
CA ALA A 104 -5.09 9.69 11.42
C ALA A 104 -5.30 10.37 12.79
N LYS A 105 -5.07 9.66 13.91
CA LYS A 105 -5.09 10.27 15.27
C LYS A 105 -4.05 11.36 15.45
N LEU A 106 -2.92 11.27 14.75
CA LEU A 106 -1.89 12.29 14.70
C LEU A 106 -2.20 13.42 13.71
N GLY A 107 -3.37 13.39 13.05
CA GLY A 107 -3.77 14.40 12.06
C GLY A 107 -3.05 14.29 10.71
N ARG A 108 -2.42 13.15 10.42
CA ARG A 108 -1.62 12.94 9.20
C ARG A 108 -2.52 12.39 8.07
N PRO A 109 -2.45 12.95 6.85
CA PRO A 109 -3.12 12.36 5.69
C PRO A 109 -2.55 10.97 5.44
N VAL A 110 -3.42 9.96 5.34
CA VAL A 110 -2.98 8.56 5.25
C VAL A 110 -3.91 7.73 4.37
N LYS A 111 -3.30 6.81 3.61
CA LYS A 111 -3.97 5.77 2.82
C LYS A 111 -3.38 4.41 3.16
N GLU A 112 -4.18 3.35 3.05
CA GLU A 112 -3.67 1.98 3.04
C GLU A 112 -3.28 1.53 1.63
N MET A 113 -2.16 0.83 1.50
CA MET A 113 -1.79 0.13 0.26
C MET A 113 -2.47 -1.24 0.23
N ILE A 114 -3.54 -1.38 -0.55
CA ILE A 114 -4.26 -2.64 -0.69
C ILE A 114 -3.38 -3.69 -1.41
N GLY A 115 -3.57 -4.97 -1.08
CA GLY A 115 -2.69 -6.05 -1.53
C GLY A 115 -1.40 -6.18 -0.72
N GLY A 116 -0.95 -5.11 -0.06
CA GLY A 116 0.20 -5.08 0.84
C GLY A 116 1.51 -5.55 0.20
N PHE A 117 2.45 -6.00 1.03
CA PHE A 117 3.74 -6.49 0.56
C PHE A 117 3.64 -7.77 -0.32
N GLU A 118 2.61 -8.59 -0.10
CA GLU A 118 2.35 -9.80 -0.88
C GLU A 118 2.16 -9.45 -2.35
N TYR A 119 1.21 -8.57 -2.68
CA TYR A 119 0.94 -8.20 -4.08
C TYR A 119 2.09 -7.40 -4.65
N TRP A 120 2.74 -6.54 -3.85
CA TRP A 120 3.95 -5.84 -4.28
C TRP A 120 5.03 -6.79 -4.81
N ALA A 121 5.34 -7.84 -4.04
CA ALA A 121 6.34 -8.82 -4.43
C ALA A 121 5.87 -9.71 -5.60
N ARG A 122 4.59 -10.05 -5.67
CA ARG A 122 4.01 -10.88 -6.75
C ARG A 122 3.89 -10.12 -8.07
N GLU A 123 3.74 -8.80 -8.04
CA GLU A 123 3.78 -7.96 -9.25
C GLU A 123 5.21 -7.69 -9.73
N GLY A 124 6.23 -8.13 -9.00
CA GLY A 124 7.63 -8.02 -9.40
C GLY A 124 8.25 -6.64 -9.17
N TYR A 125 7.62 -5.80 -8.36
CA TYR A 125 8.15 -4.49 -8.01
C TYR A 125 9.44 -4.57 -7.17
N PRO A 126 10.24 -3.49 -7.09
CA PRO A 126 11.51 -3.50 -6.35
C PRO A 126 11.34 -3.82 -4.87
N VAL A 127 12.11 -4.78 -4.37
CA VAL A 127 12.17 -5.16 -2.95
C VAL A 127 13.58 -4.96 -2.42
N GLU A 128 13.72 -4.16 -1.37
CA GLU A 128 14.95 -4.00 -0.62
C GLU A 128 14.98 -4.99 0.55
N THR A 129 16.17 -5.46 0.92
CA THR A 129 16.40 -6.38 2.06
C THR A 129 17.19 -5.67 3.15
N GLY A 130 17.27 -6.24 4.36
CA GLY A 130 18.09 -5.67 5.45
C GLY A 130 19.58 -5.52 5.14
N ALA A 131 20.07 -6.12 4.05
CA ALA A 131 21.44 -5.94 3.54
C ALA A 131 21.57 -4.75 2.57
N GLY A 132 20.49 -4.01 2.28
CA GLY A 132 20.45 -2.92 1.32
C GLY A 132 20.40 -3.38 -0.15
N THR A 133 20.26 -4.69 -0.40
CA THR A 133 20.17 -5.21 -1.76
C THR A 133 18.76 -5.05 -2.29
N VAL A 134 18.62 -4.28 -3.37
CA VAL A 134 17.37 -4.15 -4.13
C VAL A 134 17.29 -5.24 -5.19
N THR A 135 16.18 -5.98 -5.19
CA THR A 135 15.92 -7.08 -6.14
C THR A 135 14.56 -6.91 -6.81
N ARG A 136 14.43 -7.42 -8.03
CA ARG A 136 13.14 -7.59 -8.72
C ARG A 136 12.96 -9.05 -9.06
N ARG A 137 11.79 -9.60 -8.78
CA ARG A 137 11.40 -10.95 -9.21
C ARG A 137 10.59 -10.84 -10.50
N SER A 138 10.58 -11.90 -11.29
CA SER A 138 9.59 -12.01 -12.37
C SER A 138 8.19 -11.94 -11.75
N PRO A 139 7.26 -11.17 -12.33
CA PRO A 139 5.89 -11.13 -11.85
C PRO A 139 5.27 -12.54 -11.85
N ASP A 140 4.45 -12.83 -10.85
CA ASP A 140 3.59 -14.00 -10.82
C ASP A 140 2.54 -13.87 -11.93
N ALA A 141 2.57 -14.83 -12.87
CA ALA A 141 1.70 -14.84 -14.04
C ALA A 141 0.20 -14.92 -13.72
N LEU A 142 -0.17 -15.28 -12.49
CA LEU A 142 -1.56 -15.30 -12.04
C LEU A 142 -2.04 -13.94 -11.53
N THR A 143 -1.13 -13.01 -11.22
CA THR A 143 -1.47 -11.71 -10.62
C THR A 143 -1.00 -10.51 -11.42
N ALA A 144 -0.10 -10.70 -12.38
CA ALA A 144 0.41 -9.63 -13.22
C ALA A 144 0.77 -10.10 -14.64
N PRO A 145 0.64 -9.24 -15.67
CA PRO A 145 1.14 -9.53 -17.01
C PRO A 145 2.65 -9.80 -16.99
N VAL A 146 3.07 -10.97 -17.50
CA VAL A 146 4.49 -11.34 -17.64
C VAL A 146 5.13 -10.83 -18.93
N THR A 147 4.32 -10.39 -19.89
CA THR A 147 4.74 -9.87 -21.19
C THR A 147 4.18 -8.48 -21.43
N GLY A 148 5.04 -7.46 -21.45
CA GLY A 148 4.67 -6.07 -21.74
C GLY A 148 4.31 -5.27 -20.49
N ILE A 149 4.93 -4.10 -20.33
CA ILE A 149 4.57 -3.12 -19.30
C ILE A 149 3.34 -2.39 -19.83
N SER A 150 2.16 -2.78 -19.36
CA SER A 150 0.96 -1.97 -19.53
C SER A 150 -0.03 -2.34 -18.42
N CYS A 151 0.04 -1.63 -17.30
CA CYS A 151 -1.16 -1.44 -16.48
C CYS A 151 -2.13 -0.59 -17.32
N ALA A 152 -3.28 -1.19 -17.67
CA ALA A 152 -4.40 -0.48 -18.30
C ALA A 152 -5.45 -0.04 -17.27
N CYS A 153 -5.09 -0.15 -15.99
CA CYS A 153 -5.88 0.25 -14.82
C CYS A 153 -5.46 1.64 -14.38
#